data_AF-A0A9Q3MGZ4-F1
#
_entry.id   AF-A0A9Q3MGZ4-F1
#
_cell.length_a   1.000
_cell.length_b   1.000
_cell.length_c   1.000
_cell.angle_alpha   90.00
_cell.angle_beta   90.00
_cell.angle_gamma   90.00
#
_symmetry.space_group_name_H-M   'P 1'
#
loop_
_entity.id
_entity.type
_entity.pdbx_description
1 polymer ?
#
loop_
_entity_poly.entity_id
_entity_poly.type
_entity_poly.pdbx_seq_one_letter_code
_entity_poly.pdbx_strand_id
1 'polypeptide(L)' 'HYVTADLDEGPIIEQDTARITHAQSPDDYVSIGRDVESQVLARAIHAHIHHRTFINGNRTVVFPASPGSYASERMG' A
#
# COMPACT_ATOMS: atom_id res chain seq x y z
N HIS A 1 2.08 6.79 -1.09
CA HIS A 1 3.00 7.53 -1.98
C HIS A 1 4.27 7.88 -1.20
N TYR A 2 5.32 8.38 -1.84
CA TYR A 2 6.42 9.05 -1.12
C TYR A 2 6.02 10.47 -0.71
N VAL A 3 6.54 10.98 0.40
CA VAL A 3 6.30 12.37 0.81
C VAL A 3 7.16 13.31 -0.02
N THR A 4 6.57 14.40 -0.50
CA THR A 4 7.25 15.50 -1.21
C THR A 4 6.89 16.83 -0.55
N ALA A 5 7.38 17.96 -1.08
CA ALA A 5 6.99 19.29 -0.62
C ALA A 5 5.55 19.66 -1.00
N ASP A 6 5.02 19.01 -2.03
CA ASP A 6 3.64 19.18 -2.51
C ASP A 6 2.71 18.24 -1.73
N LEU A 7 1.74 18.80 -1.01
CA LEU A 7 0.87 18.07 -0.10
C LEU A 7 0.09 16.98 -0.83
N ASP A 8 0.30 15.71 -0.45
CA ASP A 8 -0.34 14.52 -1.00
C ASP A 8 -0.12 14.26 -2.51
N GLU A 9 0.83 14.97 -3.15
CA GLU A 9 1.10 14.86 -4.59
C GLU A 9 2.36 14.01 -4.91
N GLY A 10 2.87 13.30 -3.93
CA GLY A 10 4.05 12.47 -4.12
C GLY A 10 3.81 11.23 -4.99
N PRO A 11 4.88 10.64 -5.56
CA PRO A 11 4.76 9.51 -6.47
C PRO A 11 4.18 8.27 -5.76
N ILE A 12 3.13 7.70 -6.36
CA ILE A 12 2.36 6.56 -5.82
C ILE A 12 3.20 5.29 -5.82
N ILE A 13 3.09 4.48 -4.75
CA ILE A 13 3.81 3.19 -4.60
C ILE A 13 2.83 2.01 -4.72
N GLU A 14 1.70 2.08 -4.03
CA GLU A 14 0.68 1.03 -3.94
C GLU A 14 -0.68 1.69 -3.75
N GLN A 15 -1.75 1.10 -4.29
CA GLN A 15 -3.13 1.50 -4.08
C GLN A 15 -4.02 0.26 -4.08
N ASP A 16 -5.15 0.34 -3.37
CA ASP A 16 -6.15 -0.71 -3.35
C ASP A 16 -7.53 -0.13 -3.09
N THR A 17 -8.55 -0.94 -3.32
CA THR A 17 -9.96 -0.58 -3.14
C THR A 17 -10.71 -1.71 -2.44
N ALA A 18 -11.68 -1.36 -1.61
CA ALA A 18 -12.62 -2.32 -1.05
C ALA A 18 -14.02 -2.10 -1.61
N ARG A 19 -14.78 -3.19 -1.74
CA ARG A 19 -16.20 -3.10 -2.10
C ARG A 19 -17.00 -2.59 -0.90
N ILE A 20 -17.94 -1.71 -1.20
CA ILE A 20 -18.92 -1.19 -0.24
C ILE A 20 -20.35 -1.44 -0.74
N THR A 21 -21.32 -1.31 0.15
CA THR A 21 -22.74 -1.51 -0.10
C THR A 21 -23.55 -0.40 0.57
N HIS A 22 -24.77 -0.17 0.09
CA HIS A 22 -25.68 0.85 0.63
C HIS A 22 -26.15 0.57 2.07
N ALA A 23 -25.92 -0.64 2.59
CA ALA A 23 -26.32 -1.03 3.95
C ALA A 23 -25.30 -0.64 5.03
N GLN A 24 -24.13 -0.12 4.64
CA GLN A 24 -23.04 0.23 5.54
C GLN A 24 -23.15 1.67 6.04
N SER A 25 -22.82 1.85 7.31
CA SER A 25 -22.75 3.14 7.99
C SER A 25 -21.40 3.84 7.75
N PRO A 26 -21.29 5.14 8.08
CA PRO A 26 -20.00 5.84 8.06
C PRO A 26 -18.92 5.19 8.92
N ASP A 27 -19.28 4.63 10.08
CA ASP A 27 -18.32 3.96 10.98
C ASP A 27 -17.81 2.66 10.35
N ASP A 28 -18.65 1.94 9.60
CA ASP A 28 -18.22 0.78 8.82
C ASP A 28 -17.20 1.18 7.76
N TYR A 29 -17.38 2.33 7.08
CA TYR A 29 -16.42 2.82 6.10
C TYR A 29 -15.08 3.20 6.73
N VAL A 30 -15.08 3.75 7.95
CA VAL A 30 -13.83 4.01 8.67
C VAL A 30 -13.11 2.71 9.00
N SER A 31 -13.83 1.68 9.45
CA SER A 31 -13.22 0.37 9.72
C SER A 31 -12.64 -0.26 8.46
N ILE A 32 -13.41 -0.28 7.37
CA ILE A 32 -12.97 -0.82 6.07
C ILE A 32 -11.77 -0.03 5.52
N GLY A 33 -11.81 1.30 5.65
CA GLY A 33 -10.73 2.19 5.24
C GLY A 33 -9.43 1.86 5.97
N ARG A 34 -9.48 1.70 7.29
CA ARG A 34 -8.31 1.32 8.11
C ARG A 34 -7.69 -0.02 7.69
N ASP A 35 -8.53 -0.99 7.33
CA ASP A 35 -8.05 -2.30 6.86
C ASP A 35 -7.32 -2.16 5.52
N VAL A 36 -7.91 -1.43 4.57
CA VAL A 36 -7.30 -1.15 3.26
C VAL A 36 -6.00 -0.36 3.42
N GLU A 37 -6.00 0.70 4.24
CA GLU A 37 -4.83 1.53 4.53
C GLU A 37 -3.69 0.70 5.12
N SER A 38 -4.00 -0.16 6.11
CA SER A 38 -3.01 -1.02 6.76
C SER A 38 -2.37 -2.00 5.78
N GLN A 39 -3.17 -2.61 4.90
CA GLN A 39 -2.67 -3.55 3.91
C GLN A 39 -1.85 -2.86 2.81
N VAL A 40 -2.32 -1.73 2.28
CA VAL A 40 -1.62 -0.93 1.27
C VAL A 40 -0.28 -0.45 1.82
N LEU A 41 -0.27 0.07 3.05
CA LEU A 41 0.96 0.54 3.70
C LEU A 41 1.96 -0.60 3.89
N ALA A 42 1.52 -1.76 4.38
CA ALA A 42 2.39 -2.92 4.58
C ALA A 42 3.04 -3.38 3.26
N ARG A 43 2.27 -3.45 2.16
CA ARG A 43 2.80 -3.82 0.84
C ARG A 43 3.77 -2.77 0.28
N ALA A 44 3.46 -1.48 0.44
CA ALA A 44 4.34 -0.38 0.04
C ALA A 44 5.66 -0.39 0.80
N ILE A 45 5.63 -0.55 2.13
CA ILE A 45 6.83 -0.67 2.97
C ILE A 45 7.63 -1.89 2.56
N HIS A 46 6.99 -3.06 2.40
CA HIS A 46 7.66 -4.27 1.95
C HIS A 46 8.35 -4.07 0.58
N ALA A 47 7.71 -3.40 -0.38
CA ALA A 47 8.36 -3.07 -1.65
C ALA A 47 9.57 -2.12 -1.47
N HIS A 48 9.43 -1.11 -0.61
CA HIS A 48 10.50 -0.14 -0.33
C HIS A 48 11.72 -0.79 0.33
N ILE A 49 11.54 -1.53 1.42
CA ILE A 49 12.65 -2.11 2.19
C ILE A 49 13.37 -3.23 1.43
N HIS A 50 12.71 -3.87 0.47
CA HIS A 50 13.31 -4.87 -0.41
C HIS A 50 13.87 -4.27 -1.72
N HIS A 51 14.03 -2.94 -1.78
CA HIS A 51 14.62 -2.24 -2.93
C HIS A 51 13.89 -2.49 -4.26
N ARG A 52 12.57 -2.66 -4.22
CA ARG A 52 11.74 -2.90 -5.41
C ARG A 52 11.07 -1.65 -5.96
N THR A 53 11.26 -0.48 -5.33
CA THR A 53 10.63 0.78 -5.71
C THR A 53 11.65 1.78 -6.25
N PHE A 54 11.43 2.32 -7.45
CA PHE A 54 12.31 3.28 -8.10
C PHE A 54 11.53 4.54 -8.50
N ILE A 55 11.99 5.71 -8.10
CA ILE A 55 11.35 6.99 -8.47
C ILE A 55 11.67 7.32 -9.94
N ASN A 56 10.65 7.70 -10.71
CA ASN A 56 10.76 8.12 -12.10
C ASN A 56 9.93 9.39 -12.33
N GLY A 57 10.54 10.54 -12.07
CA GLY A 57 9.83 11.83 -12.04
C GLY A 57 8.73 11.82 -10.98
N ASN A 58 7.49 12.10 -11.39
CA ASN A 58 6.30 12.09 -10.52
C ASN A 58 5.63 10.71 -10.36
N ARG A 59 6.30 9.63 -10.79
CA ARG A 59 5.80 8.25 -10.70
C ARG A 59 6.81 7.35 -10.00
N THR A 60 6.38 6.13 -9.68
CA THR A 60 7.30 5.06 -9.29
C THR A 60 7.21 3.88 -10.25
N VAL A 61 8.33 3.19 -10.44
CA VAL A 61 8.39 1.84 -11.01
C VAL A 61 8.52 0.88 -9.84
N VAL A 62 7.58 -0.05 -9.70
CA VAL A 62 7.56 -1.04 -8.62
C VAL A 62 7.66 -2.44 -9.19
N PHE A 63 8.74 -3.16 -8.85
CA PHE A 63 8.87 -4.57 -9.21
C PHE A 63 8.00 -5.43 -8.29
N PRO A 64 7.22 -6.39 -8.82
CA PRO A 64 6.33 -7.23 -8.01
C PRO A 64 7.12 -8.11 -7.05
N ALA A 65 6.46 -8.54 -5.99
CA ALA A 65 7.07 -9.43 -5.02
C ALA A 65 7.17 -10.85 -5.62
N SER A 66 8.30 -11.53 -5.42
CA SER A 66 8.44 -12.92 -5.84
C SER A 66 7.57 -13.84 -4.98
N PRO A 67 7.12 -15.00 -5.50
CA PRO A 67 6.42 -15.99 -4.68
C PRO A 67 7.18 -16.31 -3.38
N GLY A 68 6.48 -16.35 -2.25
CA GLY A 68 7.08 -16.63 -0.95
C GLY A 68 7.75 -15.43 -0.25
N SER A 69 7.81 -14.25 -0.87
CA SER A 69 8.46 -13.06 -0.27
C SER A 69 7.85 -12.60 1.05
N TYR A 70 6.58 -12.93 1.31
CA TYR A 70 5.87 -12.60 2.55
C TYR A 70 5.91 -13.73 3.58
N ALA A 71 6.56 -14.85 3.26
CA ALA A 71 6.69 -15.96 4.20
C ALA A 71 7.59 -15.55 5.36
N SER A 72 7.10 -15.70 6.59
CA SER A 72 7.89 -15.48 7.79
C SER A 72 8.83 -16.66 8.01
N GLU A 73 10.14 -16.42 8.08
CA GLU A 73 11.14 -17.42 8.46
C GLU A 73 11.01 -17.88 9.92
N ARG A 74 10.14 -17.25 10.72
CA ARG A 74 9.95 -17.53 12.15
C ARG A 74 8.71 -18.36 12.49
N MET A 75 7.96 -18.85 11.50
CA MET A 75 6.94 -19.88 11.76
C MET A 75 7.57 -21.25 11.61
N GLY A 76 8.19 -21.72 12.69
CA GLY A 76 8.55 -23.12 12.96
C GLY A 76 7.88 -23.58 14.23
#